data_AF-A0A6I7Z5J5-F1
#
_entry.id   AF-A0A6I7Z5J5-F1
#
_cell.length_a   1.000
_cell.length_b   1.000
_cell.length_c   1.000
_cell.angle_alpha   90.00
_cell.angle_beta   90.00
_cell.angle_gamma   90.00
#
_symmetry.space_group_name_H-M   'P 1'
#
loop_
_entity.id
_entity.type
_entity.pdbx_description
1 polymer ?
#
loop_
_entity_poly.entity_id
_entity_poly.type
_entity_poly.pdbx_seq_one_letter_code
_entity_poly.pdbx_strand_id
1 'polypeptide(L)' 'MAIKTDVFSILDARIEILERKVEWFEKFGNRSKTKEVLEHVIAIERLSELKSVKSYLEYSVHWQN' A
#
# COMPACT_ATOMS: atom_id res chain seq x y z
N MET A 1 21.33 -3.86 8.52
CA MET A 1 20.98 -3.74 7.08
C MET A 1 19.99 -4.79 6.60
N ALA A 2 20.13 -6.08 6.95
CA ALA A 2 19.15 -7.12 6.59
C ALA A 2 17.72 -6.79 7.04
N ILE A 3 17.54 -6.28 8.26
CA ILE A 3 16.22 -5.90 8.80
C ILE A 3 15.56 -4.80 7.96
N LYS A 4 16.33 -3.81 7.48
CA LYS A 4 15.81 -2.76 6.59
C LYS A 4 15.26 -3.38 5.32
N THR A 5 16.05 -4.25 4.68
CA THR A 5 15.66 -4.93 3.44
C THR A 5 14.40 -5.77 3.63
N ASP A 6 14.31 -6.54 4.71
CA ASP A 6 13.15 -7.39 5.00
C ASP A 6 11.88 -6.54 5.20
N VAL A 7 11.96 -5.49 6.03
CA VAL A 7 10.83 -4.58 6.26
C VAL A 7 10.37 -3.92 4.95
N PHE A 8 11.30 -3.44 4.13
CA PHE A 8 10.96 -2.77 2.87
C PHE A 8 10.39 -3.75 1.84
N SER A 9 10.88 -4.99 1.79
CA SER A 9 10.34 -6.02 0.91
C SER A 9 8.86 -6.35 1.22
N ILE A 10 8.51 -6.39 2.51
CA ILE A 10 7.12 -6.63 2.96
C ILE A 10 6.24 -5.44 2.60
N LEU A 11 6.71 -4.22 2.84
CA LEU A 11 5.98 -3.00 2.48
C LEU A 11 5.75 -2.90 0.98
N ASP A 12 6.76 -3.21 0.17
CA ASP A 12 6.67 -3.14 -1.29
C ASP A 12 5.72 -4.18 -1.85
N ALA A 13 5.79 -5.42 -1.39
CA ALA A 13 4.83 -6.44 -1.77
C ALA A 13 3.39 -6.03 -1.42
N ARG A 14 3.18 -5.38 -0.27
CA ARG A 14 1.85 -4.96 0.16
C ARG A 14 1.33 -3.76 -0.63
N ILE A 15 2.20 -2.80 -0.94
CA ILE A 15 1.90 -1.64 -1.80
C ILE A 15 1.50 -2.14 -3.19
N GLU A 16 2.26 -3.04 -3.80
CA GLU A 16 1.98 -3.59 -5.13
C GLU A 16 0.60 -4.28 -5.19
N ILE A 17 0.25 -5.07 -4.17
CA ILE A 17 -1.07 -5.72 -4.08
C ILE A 17 -2.20 -4.67 -4.06
N LEU A 18 -2.03 -3.59 -3.30
CA LEU A 18 -3.04 -2.53 -3.22
C LEU A 18 -3.12 -1.73 -4.52
N GLU A 19 -1.99 -1.42 -5.15
CA GLU A 19 -1.97 -0.73 -6.46
C GLU A 19 -2.74 -1.54 -7.52
N ARG A 20 -2.49 -2.84 -7.60
CA ARG A 20 -3.24 -3.73 -8.50
C ARG A 20 -4.73 -3.77 -8.17
N LYS A 21 -5.11 -3.75 -6.89
CA LYS A 21 -6.52 -3.73 -6.46
C LYS A 21 -7.21 -2.41 -6.86
N VAL A 22 -6.52 -1.29 -6.68
CA VAL A 22 -7.01 0.05 -7.08
C VAL A 22 -7.19 0.09 -8.59
N GLU A 23 -6.15 -0.26 -9.35
CA GLU A 23 -6.17 -0.28 -10.82
C GLU A 23 -7.28 -1.20 -11.37
N TRP A 24 -7.44 -2.39 -10.78
CA TRP A 24 -8.50 -3.31 -11.19
C TRP A 24 -9.89 -2.70 -11.01
N PHE A 25 -10.17 -2.04 -9.88
CA PHE A 25 -11.46 -1.41 -9.67
C PHE A 25 -11.68 -0.22 -10.61
N GLU A 26 -10.64 0.57 -10.90
CA GLU A 26 -10.74 1.68 -11.84
C GLU A 26 -11.10 1.22 -13.26
N LYS A 27 -10.58 0.05 -13.67
CA LYS A 27 -10.83 -0.53 -15.00
C LYS A 27 -12.12 -1.34 -15.09
N PHE A 28 -12.46 -2.09 -14.04
CA PHE A 28 -13.48 -3.15 -14.10
C PHE A 28 -14.53 -3.09 -12.98
N GLY A 29 -14.34 -2.23 -11.98
CA GLY A 29 -15.19 -2.16 -10.80
C GLY A 29 -16.58 -1.60 -11.07
N ASN A 30 -17.58 -2.06 -10.31
CA ASN A 30 -18.94 -1.58 -10.42
C ASN A 30 -19.23 -0.45 -9.41
N ARG A 31 -19.26 0.79 -9.88
CA ARG A 31 -19.53 1.99 -9.06
C ARG A 31 -20.95 2.06 -8.49
N SER A 32 -21.91 1.31 -9.05
CA SER A 32 -23.27 1.24 -8.49
C SER A 32 -23.36 0.33 -7.26
N LYS A 33 -22.34 -0.51 -7.02
CA LYS A 33 -22.32 -1.44 -5.90
C LYS A 33 -21.53 -0.84 -4.75
N THR A 34 -22.25 -0.31 -3.76
CA THR A 34 -21.70 0.38 -2.58
C THR A 34 -20.57 -0.39 -1.90
N LYS A 35 -20.69 -1.72 -1.78
CA LYS A 35 -19.65 -2.56 -1.19
C LYS A 35 -18.32 -2.46 -1.95
N GLU A 36 -18.34 -2.52 -3.29
CA GLU A 36 -17.11 -2.47 -4.08
C GLU A 36 -16.49 -1.07 -4.04
N VAL A 37 -17.31 -0.02 -4.03
CA VAL A 37 -16.87 1.36 -3.84
C VAL A 37 -16.17 1.54 -2.49
N LEU A 38 -16.77 1.04 -1.40
CA LEU A 38 -16.16 1.11 -0.07
C LEU A 38 -14.84 0.35 -0.01
N GLU A 39 -14.77 -0.85 -0.58
CA GLU A 39 -13.53 -1.62 -0.63
C GLU A 39 -12.42 -0.94 -1.44
N HIS A 40 -12.79 -0.19 -2.48
CA HIS A 40 -11.86 0.60 -3.27
C HIS A 40 -11.34 1.82 -2.51
N VAL A 41 -12.22 2.58 -1.85
CA VAL A 41 -11.82 3.72 -1.01
C VAL A 41 -10.86 3.28 0.09
N ILE A 42 -11.18 2.19 0.79
CA ILE A 42 -10.30 1.60 1.81
C ILE A 42 -8.95 1.18 1.22
N ALA A 43 -8.91 0.65 -0.01
CA ALA A 43 -7.67 0.28 -0.67
C ALA A 43 -6.79 1.50 -0.98
N ILE A 44 -7.39 2.61 -1.44
CA ILE A 44 -6.70 3.88 -1.68
C ILE A 44 -6.11 4.44 -0.38
N GLU A 45 -6.91 4.51 0.69
CA GLU A 45 -6.46 5.03 1.98
C GLU A 45 -5.27 4.24 2.52
N ARG A 46 -5.37 2.90 2.52
CA ARG A 46 -4.29 2.02 2.97
C ARG A 46 -3.03 2.12 2.11
N LEU A 47 -3.19 2.31 0.80
CA LEU A 47 -2.07 2.50 -0.11
C LEU A 47 -1.31 3.79 0.22
N SER A 48 -2.05 4.88 0.44
CA SER A 48 -1.47 6.17 0.84
C SER A 48 -0.75 6.06 2.18
N GLU A 49 -1.37 5.40 3.17
CA GLU A 49 -0.78 5.19 4.49
C GLU A 49 0.52 4.37 4.40
N LEU A 50 0.52 3.25 3.66
CA LEU A 50 1.72 2.42 3.51
C LEU A 50 2.86 3.16 2.78
N LYS A 51 2.55 3.96 1.76
CA LYS A 51 3.55 4.81 1.10
C LYS A 51 4.14 5.84 2.07
N SER A 52 3.31 6.45 2.91
CA SER A 52 3.75 7.37 3.96
C SER A 52 4.64 6.68 5.00
N VAL A 53 4.22 5.51 5.51
CA VAL A 53 5.00 4.69 6.45
C VAL A 53 6.34 4.30 5.85
N LYS A 54 6.37 3.81 4.60
CA LYS A 54 7.62 3.48 3.92
C LYS A 54 8.56 4.68 3.82
N SER A 55 8.03 5.85 3.44
CA SER A 55 8.81 7.09 3.39
C SER A 55 9.33 7.48 4.77
N TYR A 56 8.51 7.43 5.82
CA TYR A 56 8.92 7.74 7.17
C TYR A 56 10.05 6.81 7.64
N LEU A 57 9.90 5.51 7.42
CA LEU A 57 10.90 4.49 7.76
C LEU A 57 12.22 4.69 7.00
N GLU A 58 12.18 5.17 5.77
CA GLU A 58 13.38 5.44 4.97
C GLU A 58 14.23 6.57 5.56
N TYR A 59 13.59 7.63 6.08
CA TYR A 59 14.28 8.85 6.48
C TYR A 59 14.37 9.09 7.99
N SER A 60 13.52 8.43 8.80
CA SER A 60 13.40 8.72 10.24
C SER A 60 13.89 7.59 11.15
N VAL A 61 14.21 6.42 10.61
CA VAL A 61 14.69 5.28 11.40
C VAL A 61 16.20 5.11 11.23
N HIS A 62 16.91 5.01 12.36
CA HIS A 62 18.30 4.60 12.36
C HIS A 62 18.39 3.07 12.28
N TRP A 63 18.61 2.56 11.07
CA TRP A 63 18.76 1.14 10.81
C TRP A 63 20.11 0.66 11.34
N GLN A 64 20.11 -0.13 12.41
CA GLN A 64 21.34 -0.78 12.88
C GLN A 64 21.83 -1.77 11.81
N ASN A 65 23.14 -1.77 11.59
CA ASN A 65 23.82 -2.60 10.60
C ASN A 65 23.69 -4.10 10.94
#